data_AF-A0A1G6Z8I6-F1
#
_entry.id   AF-A0A1G6Z8I6-F1
#
_cell.length_a   1.000
_cell.length_b   1.000
_cell.length_c   1.000
_cell.angle_alpha   90.00
_cell.angle_beta   90.00
_cell.angle_gamma   90.00
#
_symmetry.space_group_name_H-M   'P 1'
#
loop_
_entity.id
_entity.type
_entity.pdbx_description
1 polymer ?
#
loop_
_entity_poly.entity_id
_entity_poly.type
_entity_poly.pdbx_seq_one_letter_code
_entity_poly.pdbx_strand_id
1 'polypeptide(L)'
;MNRRLKLINWVKAQHEGQLIKETIAPYLDHVLAVANRVASAAPLSFEIGLCHDVLEKTAVTLTVLLEQLKGFGYNPEETEHIGGCVTELTRHFTKAKNPLPKKMRKALEDERLAQVSADAQTVKYADLSYNADWMMAHDRHHAEDYLQSKLKLIGEMTSGDVELRSQILAQFHALLLKL
;
A
#
# COMPACT_ATOMS: atom_id res chain seq x y z
N MET A 1 8.02 -25.45 5.84
CA MET A 1 8.37 -24.07 5.41
C MET A 1 7.34 -23.11 5.98
N ASN A 2 7.76 -22.05 6.66
CA ASN A 2 6.89 -21.04 7.28
C ASN A 2 5.93 -20.45 6.21
N ARG A 3 4.63 -20.34 6.51
CA ARG A 3 3.59 -19.80 5.59
C ARG A 3 3.96 -18.41 5.05
N ARG A 4 4.59 -17.57 5.88
CA ARG A 4 5.07 -16.24 5.49
C ARG A 4 6.17 -16.30 4.44
N LEU A 5 7.10 -17.25 4.57
CA LEU A 5 8.17 -17.43 3.58
C LEU A 5 7.62 -17.90 2.23
N LYS A 6 6.59 -18.76 2.23
CA LYS A 6 5.88 -19.14 1.00
C LYS A 6 5.26 -17.91 0.33
N LEU A 7 4.58 -17.05 1.11
CA LEU A 7 3.95 -15.84 0.60
C LEU A 7 4.97 -14.85 0.03
N ILE A 8 6.08 -14.59 0.72
CA ILE A 8 7.17 -13.72 0.24
C ILE A 8 7.70 -14.22 -1.11
N ASN A 9 8.00 -15.52 -1.22
CA ASN A 9 8.51 -16.09 -2.46
C ASN A 9 7.50 -15.99 -3.60
N TRP A 10 6.22 -16.19 -3.30
CA TRP A 10 5.16 -16.07 -4.29
C TRP A 10 4.98 -14.62 -4.76
N VAL A 11 4.91 -13.64 -3.85
CA VAL A 11 4.82 -12.20 -4.17
C VAL A 11 6.04 -11.74 -4.97
N LYS A 12 7.24 -12.19 -4.59
CA LYS A 12 8.46 -11.95 -5.38
C LYS A 12 8.32 -12.41 -6.83
N ALA A 13 7.75 -13.59 -7.06
CA ALA A 13 7.52 -14.10 -8.41
C ALA A 13 6.47 -13.27 -9.17
N GLN A 14 5.44 -12.73 -8.51
CA GLN A 14 4.42 -11.91 -9.18
C GLN A 14 4.97 -10.54 -9.64
N HIS A 15 5.96 -10.03 -8.93
CA HIS A 15 6.67 -8.78 -9.26
C HIS A 15 7.99 -9.02 -10.00
N GLU A 16 8.20 -10.22 -10.58
CA GLU A 16 9.44 -10.51 -11.31
C GLU A 16 9.66 -9.54 -12.47
N GLY A 17 10.87 -8.99 -12.55
CA GLY A 17 11.23 -7.98 -13.55
C GLY A 17 10.67 -6.57 -13.29
N GLN A 18 9.79 -6.39 -12.31
CA GLN A 18 9.29 -5.06 -11.94
C GLN A 18 10.34 -4.33 -11.09
N LEU A 19 10.66 -3.11 -11.48
CA LEU A 19 11.59 -2.23 -10.78
C LEU A 19 10.84 -1.07 -10.10
N ILE A 20 11.40 -0.56 -9.00
CA ILE A 20 10.96 0.72 -8.44
C ILE A 20 11.32 1.82 -9.44
N LYS A 21 10.35 2.70 -9.72
CA LYS A 21 10.46 3.75 -10.75
C LYS A 21 11.74 4.59 -10.54
N GLU A 22 12.43 4.90 -11.63
CA GLU A 22 13.71 5.65 -11.64
C GLU A 22 14.86 4.99 -10.85
N THR A 23 14.77 3.68 -10.58
CA THR A 23 15.82 2.91 -9.89
C THR A 23 16.07 1.58 -10.57
N ILE A 24 17.12 0.87 -10.12
CA ILE A 24 17.40 -0.52 -10.47
C ILE A 24 16.92 -1.52 -9.40
N ALA A 25 16.30 -1.03 -8.32
CA ALA A 25 15.89 -1.86 -7.19
C ALA A 25 14.63 -2.67 -7.56
N PRO A 26 14.55 -3.97 -7.22
CA PRO A 26 13.36 -4.77 -7.41
C PRO A 26 12.15 -4.21 -6.67
N TYR A 27 10.95 -4.30 -7.25
CA TYR A 27 9.71 -3.85 -6.61
C TYR A 27 9.39 -4.59 -5.30
N LEU A 28 9.95 -5.79 -5.13
CA LEU A 28 9.86 -6.53 -3.88
C LEU A 28 10.35 -5.71 -2.68
N ASP A 29 11.36 -4.85 -2.87
CA ASP A 29 11.93 -4.04 -1.79
C ASP A 29 10.90 -3.03 -1.24
N HIS A 30 10.06 -2.45 -2.11
CA HIS A 30 8.95 -1.58 -1.71
C HIS A 30 7.92 -2.32 -0.86
N VAL A 31 7.37 -3.42 -1.38
CA VAL A 31 6.31 -4.15 -0.66
C VAL A 31 6.82 -4.77 0.65
N LEU A 32 8.10 -5.18 0.71
CA LEU A 32 8.73 -5.62 1.96
C LEU A 32 8.95 -4.46 2.94
N ALA A 33 9.36 -3.28 2.48
CA ALA A 33 9.50 -2.12 3.34
C ALA A 33 8.14 -1.74 3.96
N VAL A 34 7.07 -1.72 3.16
CA VAL A 34 5.70 -1.49 3.65
C VAL A 34 5.27 -2.58 4.63
N ALA A 35 5.43 -3.86 4.28
CA ALA A 35 5.06 -4.99 5.14
C ALA A 35 5.78 -4.98 6.50
N ASN A 36 7.10 -4.70 6.49
CA ASN A 36 7.89 -4.63 7.70
C ASN A 36 7.49 -3.41 8.56
N ARG A 37 7.15 -2.28 7.93
CA ARG A 37 6.75 -1.06 8.64
C ARG A 37 5.48 -1.25 9.45
N VAL A 38 4.57 -2.11 8.99
CA VAL A 38 3.29 -2.37 9.66
C VAL A 38 3.26 -3.66 10.48
N ALA A 39 4.32 -4.47 10.45
CA ALA A 39 4.29 -5.86 10.93
C ALA A 39 3.81 -6.08 12.37
N SER A 40 3.95 -5.07 13.23
CA SER A 40 3.53 -5.08 14.63
C SER A 40 2.26 -4.26 14.92
N ALA A 41 1.67 -3.60 13.91
CA ALA A 41 0.54 -2.69 14.09
C ALA A 41 -0.78 -3.43 14.29
N ALA A 42 -0.98 -4.56 13.59
CA ALA A 42 -2.19 -5.38 13.69
C ALA A 42 -1.93 -6.84 13.28
N PRO A 43 -2.80 -7.80 13.65
CA PRO A 43 -2.77 -9.15 13.09
C PRO A 43 -2.78 -9.14 11.56
N LEU A 44 -1.97 -9.97 10.92
CA LEU A 44 -1.87 -10.13 9.46
C LEU A 44 -1.46 -8.86 8.67
N SER A 45 -1.15 -7.75 9.35
CA SER A 45 -0.70 -6.49 8.73
C SER A 45 0.51 -6.68 7.82
N PHE A 46 1.45 -7.54 8.21
CA PHE A 46 2.60 -7.90 7.37
C PHE A 46 2.13 -8.52 6.04
N GLU A 47 1.23 -9.49 6.10
CA GLU A 47 0.70 -10.19 4.92
C GLU A 47 -0.10 -9.24 4.01
N ILE A 48 -0.90 -8.35 4.59
CA ILE A 48 -1.64 -7.32 3.83
C ILE A 48 -0.66 -6.35 3.17
N GLY A 49 0.32 -5.83 3.93
CA GLY A 49 1.35 -4.92 3.42
C GLY A 49 2.20 -5.55 2.33
N LEU A 50 2.52 -6.83 2.43
CA LEU A 50 3.27 -7.56 1.41
C LEU A 50 2.46 -7.72 0.11
N CYS A 51 1.14 -7.87 0.23
CA CYS A 51 0.25 -8.10 -0.90
C CYS A 51 -0.44 -6.84 -1.45
N HIS A 52 -0.27 -5.66 -0.84
CA HIS A 52 -1.12 -4.49 -1.09
C HIS A 52 -1.23 -4.06 -2.56
N ASP A 53 -0.19 -4.31 -3.35
CA ASP A 53 -0.07 -3.92 -4.75
C ASP A 53 -0.29 -5.07 -5.75
N VAL A 54 -0.44 -6.32 -5.30
CA VAL A 54 -0.42 -7.47 -6.23
C VAL A 54 -1.57 -7.41 -7.23
N LEU A 55 -2.76 -6.96 -6.81
CA LEU A 55 -3.91 -6.82 -7.71
C LEU A 55 -3.82 -5.58 -8.63
N GLU A 56 -3.05 -4.55 -8.24
CA GLU A 56 -2.90 -3.31 -9.04
C GLU A 56 -1.77 -3.41 -10.06
N LYS A 57 -0.67 -4.08 -9.71
CA LYS A 57 0.60 -4.02 -10.43
C LYS A 57 0.96 -5.30 -11.19
N THR A 58 0.21 -6.38 -11.00
CA THR A 58 0.49 -7.68 -11.60
C THR A 58 -0.75 -8.24 -12.31
N ALA A 59 -0.63 -9.43 -12.90
CA ALA A 59 -1.76 -10.13 -13.50
C ALA A 59 -2.62 -10.92 -12.48
N VAL A 60 -2.25 -10.89 -11.20
CA VAL A 60 -2.96 -11.61 -10.13
C VAL A 60 -4.38 -11.07 -9.99
N THR A 61 -5.35 -11.99 -9.94
CA THR A 61 -6.73 -11.70 -9.58
C THR A 61 -6.98 -12.00 -8.10
N LEU A 62 -8.06 -11.45 -7.54
CA LEU A 62 -8.45 -11.74 -6.15
C LEU A 62 -8.62 -13.26 -5.93
N THR A 63 -9.26 -13.97 -6.87
CA THR A 63 -9.42 -15.43 -6.79
C THR A 63 -8.07 -16.15 -6.66
N VAL A 64 -7.10 -15.78 -7.50
CA VAL A 64 -5.75 -16.37 -7.45
C VAL A 64 -5.08 -16.08 -6.11
N LEU A 65 -5.17 -14.84 -5.60
CA LEU A 65 -4.61 -14.48 -4.29
C LEU A 65 -5.20 -15.36 -3.17
N LEU A 66 -6.53 -15.50 -3.14
CA LEU A 66 -7.22 -16.29 -2.11
C LEU A 66 -6.85 -17.78 -2.19
N GLU A 67 -6.72 -18.34 -3.40
CA GLU A 67 -6.30 -19.73 -3.59
C GLU A 67 -4.86 -19.97 -3.11
N GLN A 68 -3.95 -19.02 -3.39
CA GLN A 68 -2.55 -19.13 -2.95
C GLN A 68 -2.40 -19.01 -1.44
N LEU A 69 -3.11 -18.07 -0.80
CA LEU A 69 -3.13 -17.95 0.66
C LEU A 69 -3.61 -19.26 1.33
N LYS A 70 -4.70 -19.85 0.84
CA LYS A 70 -5.18 -21.16 1.31
C LYS A 70 -4.11 -22.24 1.12
N GLY A 71 -3.48 -22.30 -0.05
CA GLY A 71 -2.39 -23.25 -0.35
C GLY A 71 -1.15 -23.09 0.54
N PHE A 72 -0.93 -21.90 1.11
CA PHE A 72 0.15 -21.64 2.06
C PHE A 72 -0.21 -21.98 3.51
N GLY A 73 -1.48 -22.28 3.80
CA GLY A 73 -1.96 -22.66 5.12
C GLY A 73 -2.53 -21.49 5.93
N TYR A 74 -2.94 -20.40 5.27
CA TYR A 74 -3.82 -19.42 5.90
C TYR A 74 -5.23 -19.99 5.99
N ASN A 75 -5.86 -19.83 7.15
CA ASN A 75 -7.22 -20.32 7.35
C ASN A 75 -8.24 -19.46 6.54
N PRO A 76 -9.52 -19.87 6.43
CA PRO A 76 -10.51 -19.13 5.66
C PRO A 76 -10.69 -17.66 6.08
N GLU A 77 -10.73 -17.39 7.38
CA GLU A 77 -10.89 -16.04 7.95
C GLU A 77 -9.68 -15.17 7.65
N GLU A 78 -8.46 -15.67 7.87
CA GLU A 78 -7.23 -14.95 7.53
C GLU A 78 -7.16 -14.63 6.03
N THR A 79 -7.57 -15.58 5.19
CA THR A 79 -7.53 -15.42 3.73
C THR A 79 -8.52 -14.37 3.25
N GLU A 80 -9.75 -14.41 3.76
CA GLU A 80 -10.79 -13.42 3.45
C GLU A 80 -10.39 -12.03 3.94
N HIS A 81 -9.85 -11.93 5.14
CA HIS A 81 -9.37 -10.67 5.71
C HIS A 81 -8.24 -10.04 4.88
N ILE A 82 -7.20 -10.83 4.55
CA ILE A 82 -6.09 -10.35 3.71
C ILE A 82 -6.62 -9.94 2.33
N GLY A 83 -7.44 -10.77 1.68
CA GLY A 83 -7.99 -10.48 0.36
C GLY A 83 -8.90 -9.24 0.34
N GLY A 84 -9.71 -9.05 1.38
CA GLY A 84 -10.55 -7.87 1.57
C GLY A 84 -9.72 -6.59 1.65
N CYS A 85 -8.73 -6.57 2.55
CA CYS A 85 -7.83 -5.41 2.71
C CYS A 85 -7.05 -5.10 1.42
N VAL A 86 -6.52 -6.11 0.73
CA VAL A 86 -5.81 -5.91 -0.55
C VAL A 86 -6.75 -5.36 -1.63
N THR A 87 -8.01 -5.79 -1.65
CA THR A 87 -9.03 -5.24 -2.56
C THR A 87 -9.35 -3.79 -2.25
N GLU A 88 -9.41 -3.42 -0.97
CA GLU A 88 -9.57 -2.04 -0.53
C GLU A 88 -8.36 -1.16 -0.87
N LEU A 89 -7.15 -1.71 -0.86
CA LEU A 89 -5.91 -0.99 -1.17
C LEU A 89 -5.68 -0.81 -2.67
N THR A 90 -6.30 -1.65 -3.50
CA THR A 90 -6.23 -1.58 -4.96
C THR A 90 -6.98 -0.37 -5.49
N ARG A 91 -6.41 0.38 -6.44
CA ARG A 91 -7.09 1.56 -7.02
C ARG A 91 -8.40 1.21 -7.75
N HIS A 92 -9.47 1.95 -7.44
CA HIS A 92 -10.78 1.77 -8.08
C HIS A 92 -10.97 2.74 -9.26
N PHE A 93 -10.58 4.00 -9.09
CA PHE A 93 -10.80 5.06 -10.09
C PHE A 93 -9.72 5.11 -11.17
N THR A 94 -9.74 4.12 -12.05
CA THR A 94 -8.81 4.02 -13.19
C THR A 94 -9.36 4.73 -14.43
N LYS A 95 -8.48 5.10 -15.38
CA LYS A 95 -8.91 5.73 -16.65
C LYS A 95 -9.86 4.83 -17.46
N ALA A 96 -9.66 3.51 -17.40
CA ALA A 96 -10.48 2.55 -18.12
C ALA A 96 -11.89 2.40 -17.53
N LYS A 97 -12.02 2.39 -16.20
CA LYS A 97 -13.31 2.25 -15.51
C LYS A 97 -14.06 3.59 -15.37
N ASN A 98 -13.32 4.69 -15.31
CA ASN A 98 -13.89 6.03 -15.13
C ASN A 98 -13.16 6.99 -16.08
N PRO A 99 -13.76 7.41 -17.20
CA PRO A 99 -13.13 8.33 -18.16
C PRO A 99 -13.15 9.80 -17.68
N LEU A 100 -12.93 10.03 -16.38
CA LEU A 100 -12.86 11.36 -15.77
C LEU A 100 -11.43 11.93 -15.82
N PRO A 101 -11.27 13.28 -15.76
CA PRO A 101 -9.97 13.92 -15.61
C PRO A 101 -9.15 13.35 -14.45
N LYS A 102 -7.82 13.27 -14.59
CA LYS A 102 -6.91 12.68 -13.60
C LYS A 102 -7.12 13.25 -12.19
N LYS A 103 -7.31 14.57 -12.08
CA LYS A 103 -7.54 15.27 -10.80
C LYS A 103 -8.82 14.79 -10.11
N MET A 104 -9.91 14.62 -10.85
CA MET A 104 -11.18 14.14 -10.30
C MET A 104 -11.08 12.69 -9.83
N ARG A 105 -10.42 11.82 -10.62
CA ARG A 105 -10.19 10.43 -10.20
C ARG A 105 -9.36 10.32 -8.94
N LYS A 106 -8.35 11.18 -8.78
CA LYS A 106 -7.55 11.23 -7.55
C LYS A 106 -8.38 11.65 -6.34
N ALA A 107 -9.26 12.65 -6.50
CA ALA A 107 -10.14 13.09 -5.42
C ALA A 107 -11.11 11.98 -4.97
N LEU A 108 -11.78 11.31 -5.91
CA LEU A 108 -12.68 10.18 -5.62
C LEU A 108 -11.94 9.01 -4.96
N GLU A 109 -10.70 8.74 -5.37
CA GLU A 109 -9.87 7.70 -4.76
C GLU A 109 -9.46 8.07 -3.34
N ASP A 110 -9.12 9.33 -3.09
CA ASP A 110 -8.77 9.83 -1.74
C ASP A 110 -10.01 9.77 -0.82
N GLU A 111 -11.20 10.17 -1.30
CA GLU A 111 -12.48 10.04 -0.57
C GLU A 111 -12.80 8.58 -0.22
N ARG A 112 -12.58 7.65 -1.16
CA ARG A 112 -12.78 6.21 -0.94
C ARG A 112 -11.79 5.66 0.09
N LEU A 113 -10.51 6.02 -0.03
CA LEU A 113 -9.45 5.59 0.89
C LEU A 113 -9.69 6.10 2.32
N ALA A 114 -10.32 7.27 2.49
CA ALA A 114 -10.74 7.72 3.83
C ALA A 114 -11.74 6.76 4.52
N GLN A 115 -12.44 5.92 3.75
CA GLN A 115 -13.50 5.02 4.23
C GLN A 115 -13.10 3.53 4.26
N VAL A 116 -11.86 3.16 3.88
CA VAL A 116 -11.43 1.75 3.94
C VAL A 116 -11.23 1.29 5.39
N SER A 117 -11.14 -0.02 5.59
CA SER A 117 -10.98 -0.65 6.91
C SER A 117 -9.74 -0.15 7.67
N ALA A 118 -9.75 -0.27 9.00
CA ALA A 118 -8.63 0.14 9.86
C ALA A 118 -7.29 -0.50 9.44
N ASP A 119 -7.28 -1.79 9.13
CA ASP A 119 -6.07 -2.50 8.72
C ASP A 119 -5.58 -2.05 7.34
N ALA A 120 -6.50 -1.77 6.41
CA ALA A 120 -6.14 -1.19 5.12
C ALA A 120 -5.59 0.25 5.27
N GLN A 121 -6.20 1.10 6.11
CA GLN A 121 -5.66 2.43 6.39
C GLN A 121 -4.24 2.36 6.99
N THR A 122 -4.02 1.42 7.91
CA THR A 122 -2.71 1.17 8.53
C THR A 122 -1.63 0.88 7.50
N VAL A 123 -1.91 -0.03 6.56
CA VAL A 123 -1.02 -0.33 5.43
C VAL A 123 -0.86 0.88 4.52
N LYS A 124 -1.94 1.65 4.29
CA LYS A 124 -1.88 2.83 3.44
C LYS A 124 -1.00 3.93 4.01
N TYR A 125 -0.92 4.10 5.33
CA TYR A 125 0.02 5.04 5.95
C TYR A 125 1.46 4.67 5.61
N ALA A 126 1.84 3.40 5.73
CA ALA A 126 3.18 2.92 5.44
C ALA A 126 3.54 3.04 3.94
N ASP A 127 2.60 2.72 3.04
CA ASP A 127 2.77 2.93 1.59
C ASP A 127 2.98 4.42 1.26
N LEU A 128 2.17 5.31 1.82
CA LEU A 128 2.32 6.76 1.61
C LEU A 128 3.65 7.29 2.17
N SER A 129 4.09 6.78 3.33
CA SER A 129 5.39 7.09 3.94
C SER A 129 6.57 6.72 3.03
N TYR A 130 6.58 5.48 2.52
CA TYR A 130 7.62 5.03 1.59
C TYR A 130 7.66 5.88 0.32
N ASN A 131 6.47 6.14 -0.25
CA ASN A 131 6.35 6.96 -1.45
C ASN A 131 6.79 8.41 -1.21
N ALA A 132 6.58 8.97 -0.02
CA ALA A 132 7.03 10.32 0.33
C ALA A 132 8.57 10.42 0.32
N ASP A 133 9.27 9.44 0.89
CA ASP A 133 10.73 9.38 0.85
C ASP A 133 11.23 9.22 -0.60
N TRP A 134 10.56 8.37 -1.40
CA TRP A 134 10.87 8.24 -2.83
C TRP A 134 10.68 9.56 -3.59
N MET A 135 9.60 10.30 -3.36
CA MET A 135 9.36 11.61 -4.00
C MET A 135 10.47 12.59 -3.65
N MET A 136 10.91 12.65 -2.39
CA MET A 136 11.99 13.53 -1.97
C MET A 136 13.34 13.19 -2.61
N ALA A 137 13.59 11.90 -2.88
CA ALA A 137 14.82 11.42 -3.48
C ALA A 137 14.84 11.53 -5.02
N HIS A 138 13.70 11.29 -5.68
CA HIS A 138 13.64 11.07 -7.13
C HIS A 138 12.72 12.02 -7.90
N ASP A 139 11.74 12.66 -7.24
CA ASP A 139 10.78 13.56 -7.88
C ASP A 139 10.52 14.82 -7.04
N ARG A 140 11.61 15.46 -6.61
CA ARG A 140 11.58 16.59 -5.69
C ARG A 140 10.76 17.77 -6.21
N HIS A 141 10.69 17.94 -7.53
CA HIS A 141 9.91 19.01 -8.16
C HIS A 141 8.41 18.90 -7.84
N HIS A 142 7.88 17.69 -7.74
CA HIS A 142 6.46 17.44 -7.41
C HIS A 142 6.25 17.04 -5.94
N ALA A 143 7.30 17.03 -5.13
CA ALA A 143 7.24 16.52 -3.76
C ALA A 143 6.34 17.37 -2.86
N GLU A 144 6.37 18.71 -2.98
CA GLU A 144 5.54 19.59 -2.15
C GLU A 144 4.04 19.30 -2.35
N ASP A 145 3.58 19.35 -3.61
CA ASP A 145 2.20 19.07 -3.99
C ASP A 145 1.75 17.65 -3.56
N TYR A 146 2.65 16.68 -3.67
CA TYR A 146 2.39 15.31 -3.21
C TYR A 146 2.21 15.27 -1.69
N LEU A 147 3.16 15.82 -0.93
CA LEU A 147 3.18 15.79 0.53
C LEU A 147 1.96 16.49 1.10
N GLN A 148 1.63 17.71 0.63
CA GLN A 148 0.45 18.45 1.10
C GLN A 148 -0.85 17.68 0.80
N SER A 149 -0.99 17.15 -0.42
CA SER A 149 -2.15 16.36 -0.81
C SER A 149 -2.32 15.11 0.04
N LYS A 150 -1.23 14.40 0.35
CA LYS A 150 -1.28 13.15 1.10
C LYS A 150 -1.35 13.35 2.61
N LEU A 151 -0.84 14.45 3.13
CA LEU A 151 -1.07 14.86 4.52
C LEU A 151 -2.57 15.03 4.80
N LYS A 152 -3.32 15.66 3.89
CA LYS A 152 -4.79 15.78 4.01
C LYS A 152 -5.47 14.41 4.07
N LEU A 153 -5.12 13.50 3.16
CA LEU A 153 -5.68 12.15 3.13
C LEU A 153 -5.38 11.36 4.42
N ILE A 154 -4.14 11.42 4.93
CA ILE A 154 -3.79 10.77 6.21
C ILE A 154 -4.57 11.42 7.38
N GLY A 155 -4.84 12.73 7.29
CA GLY A 155 -5.73 13.45 8.18
C GLY A 155 -7.14 12.86 8.25
N GLU A 156 -7.70 12.46 7.11
CA GLU A 156 -9.05 11.90 6.96
C GLU A 156 -9.14 10.40 7.29
N MET A 157 -8.08 9.63 7.01
CA MET A 157 -7.95 8.23 7.41
C MET A 157 -7.60 8.14 8.91
N THR A 158 -8.60 8.07 9.78
CA THR A 158 -8.42 8.07 11.26
C THR A 158 -8.64 6.72 11.93
N SER A 159 -9.02 5.68 11.19
CA SER A 159 -9.43 4.39 11.77
C SER A 159 -8.28 3.40 11.95
N GLY A 160 -7.14 3.60 11.29
CA GLY A 160 -5.97 2.72 11.39
C GLY A 160 -5.15 2.92 12.66
N ASP A 161 -3.98 2.28 12.70
CA ASP A 161 -3.07 2.34 13.85
C ASP A 161 -2.64 3.78 14.20
N VAL A 162 -2.99 4.22 15.41
CA VAL A 162 -2.86 5.61 15.85
C VAL A 162 -1.39 6.01 16.01
N GLU A 163 -0.54 5.11 16.50
CA GLU A 163 0.88 5.39 16.72
C GLU A 163 1.62 5.52 15.40
N LEU A 164 1.44 4.57 14.48
CA LEU A 164 1.99 4.61 13.14
C LEU A 164 1.51 5.85 12.40
N ARG A 165 0.22 6.14 12.43
CA ARG A 165 -0.35 7.35 11.81
C ARG A 165 0.32 8.62 12.33
N SER A 166 0.51 8.73 13.64
CA SER A 166 1.17 9.88 14.27
C SER A 166 2.63 10.01 13.81
N GLN A 167 3.37 8.90 13.74
CA GLN A 167 4.74 8.88 13.22
C GLN A 167 4.80 9.31 11.75
N ILE A 168 3.87 8.85 10.90
CA ILE A 168 3.84 9.23 9.49
C ILE A 168 3.47 10.71 9.32
N LEU A 169 2.50 11.22 10.07
CA LEU A 169 2.19 12.66 10.07
C LEU A 169 3.41 13.52 10.46
N ALA A 170 4.15 13.10 11.50
CA ALA A 170 5.39 13.77 11.90
C ALA A 170 6.46 13.73 10.80
N GLN A 171 6.64 12.58 10.13
CA GLN A 171 7.53 12.46 8.97
C GLN A 171 7.15 13.44 7.86
N PHE A 172 5.86 13.49 7.47
CA PHE A 172 5.40 14.38 6.41
C PHE A 172 5.67 15.85 6.72
N HIS A 173 5.41 16.30 7.95
CA HIS A 173 5.76 17.65 8.38
C HIS A 173 7.27 17.91 8.31
N ALA A 174 8.09 16.95 8.75
CA ALA A 174 9.54 17.07 8.70
C ALA A 174 10.08 17.10 7.26
N LEU A 175 9.46 16.39 6.32
CA LEU A 175 9.83 16.43 4.90
C LEU A 175 9.45 17.75 4.24
N LEU A 176 8.27 18.31 4.56
CA LEU A 176 7.84 19.62 4.07
C LEU A 176 8.80 20.73 4.51
N LEU A 177 9.33 20.68 5.74
CA LEU A 177 10.33 21.65 6.23
C LEU A 177 11.68 21.58 5.49
N LYS A 178 11.93 20.53 4.71
CA LYS A 178 13.19 20.34 3.95
C LYS A 178 13.07 20.78 2.50
N LEU A 179 11.89 21.15 2.02
CA LEU A 179 11.66 21.64 0.66
C LEU A 179 11.97 23.14 0.57
#